data_AF-A0A6B3HZT4-F1
#
_entry.id   AF-A0A6B3HZT4-F1
#
_cell.length_a   1.000
_cell.length_b   1.000
_cell.length_c   1.000
_cell.angle_alpha   90.00
_cell.angle_beta   90.00
_cell.angle_gamma   90.00
#
_symmetry.space_group_name_H-M   'P 1'
#
loop_
_entity.id
_entity.type
_entity.pdbx_description
1 polymer ?
#
loop_
_entity_poly.entity_id
_entity_poly.type
_entity_poly.pdbx_seq_one_letter_code
_entity_poly.pdbx_strand_id
1 'polypeptide(L)'
;RAASLADTDDNAADLSAGAPTPVNAAGETSGGGQEPEEPGPTEPGTVRIHDIQGTTRVSPLDGTAVTGVPGIVTGVRTTGSRGFWIQDTAPDDDARTSEGLFVYTGSAAPAVKAGDSVLVSGKVAEYYPGTGTQSITQLTAPRTTVLSSGNALPAPVVLDSRS
;
A
#
# COMPACT_ATOMS: atom_id res chain seq x y z
N ARG A 1 25.31 -37.39 8.03
CA ARG A 1 24.63 -36.45 8.95
C ARG A 1 24.59 -35.10 8.27
N ALA A 2 23.49 -34.37 8.13
CA ALA A 2 22.06 -34.65 8.14
C ALA A 2 21.42 -33.29 7.83
N ALA A 3 20.72 -33.16 6.72
CA ALA A 3 19.60 -32.25 6.54
C ALA A 3 18.85 -32.75 5.30
N SER A 4 17.73 -33.42 5.54
CA SER A 4 16.74 -33.69 4.51
C SER A 4 16.25 -32.34 4.01
N LEU A 5 16.58 -31.98 2.78
CA LEU A 5 15.73 -31.07 2.01
C LEU A 5 14.45 -31.88 1.78
N ALA A 6 13.49 -31.73 2.69
CA ALA A 6 12.19 -32.34 2.54
C ALA A 6 11.55 -31.63 1.36
N ASP A 7 11.38 -32.34 0.24
CA ASP A 7 10.44 -31.94 -0.78
C ASP A 7 9.05 -32.01 -0.14
N THR A 8 8.49 -30.86 0.19
CA THR A 8 7.22 -30.73 0.91
C THR A 8 6.03 -30.74 -0.05
N ASP A 9 6.27 -30.95 -1.35
CA ASP A 9 5.32 -30.73 -2.44
C ASP A 9 4.74 -29.30 -2.46
N ASP A 10 5.36 -28.38 -1.71
CA ASP A 10 5.03 -26.95 -1.63
C ASP A 10 6.21 -26.11 -2.13
N ASN A 11 6.09 -25.67 -3.39
CA ASN A 11 7.10 -24.84 -4.04
C ASN A 11 7.41 -23.55 -3.25
N ALA A 12 6.47 -23.04 -2.44
CA ALA A 12 6.69 -21.84 -1.62
C ALA A 12 7.56 -22.12 -0.39
N ALA A 13 7.55 -23.35 0.13
CA ALA A 13 8.37 -23.75 1.27
C ALA A 13 9.80 -24.12 0.86
N ASP A 14 9.97 -24.65 -0.37
CA ASP A 14 11.23 -25.27 -0.80
C ASP A 14 12.05 -24.43 -1.79
N LEU A 15 11.48 -23.39 -2.40
CA LEU A 15 12.18 -22.51 -3.34
C LEU A 15 12.32 -21.09 -2.79
N SER A 16 13.57 -20.65 -2.56
CA SER A 16 13.87 -19.23 -2.38
C SER A 16 14.27 -18.60 -3.71
N ALA A 17 13.45 -17.67 -4.23
CA ALA A 17 13.82 -16.89 -5.40
C ALA A 17 14.92 -15.87 -5.04
N GLY A 18 16.11 -16.03 -5.63
CA GLY A 18 17.16 -15.01 -5.61
C GLY A 18 17.00 -14.04 -6.77
N ALA A 19 17.29 -12.75 -6.56
CA ALA A 19 17.31 -11.77 -7.64
C ALA A 19 18.38 -12.16 -8.68
N PRO A 20 18.03 -12.29 -9.98
CA PRO A 20 19.04 -12.52 -11.00
C PRO A 20 19.90 -11.25 -11.13
N THR A 21 21.23 -11.43 -11.21
CA THR A 21 22.18 -10.34 -11.52
C THR A 21 22.70 -10.51 -12.95
N PRO A 22 21.86 -10.31 -14.00
CA PRO A 22 22.34 -10.41 -15.36
C PRO A 22 23.33 -9.26 -15.62
N VAL A 23 24.53 -9.60 -16.07
CA VAL A 23 25.49 -8.65 -16.63
C VAL A 23 25.46 -8.76 -18.15
N ASN A 24 25.77 -7.66 -18.85
CA ASN A 24 26.04 -7.76 -20.29
C ASN A 24 27.32 -8.62 -20.51
N ALA A 25 27.59 -8.99 -21.76
CA ALA A 25 28.79 -9.77 -22.10
C ALA A 25 30.13 -9.07 -21.74
N ALA A 26 30.09 -7.77 -21.40
CA ALA A 26 31.23 -6.98 -20.97
C ALA A 26 31.39 -6.90 -19.43
N GLY A 27 30.49 -7.52 -18.65
CA GLY A 27 30.56 -7.51 -17.18
C GLY A 27 30.12 -6.19 -16.53
N GLU A 28 29.45 -5.32 -17.29
CA GLU A 28 28.96 -4.03 -16.79
C GLU A 28 27.56 -4.21 -16.18
N THR A 29 27.38 -3.63 -15.00
CA THR A 29 26.07 -3.43 -14.38
C THR A 29 25.58 -2.01 -14.68
N SER A 30 24.30 -1.87 -15.07
CA SER A 30 23.70 -0.55 -15.23
C SER A 30 23.34 0.01 -13.86
N GLY A 31 24.00 1.10 -13.45
CA GLY A 31 23.61 1.90 -12.29
C GLY A 31 24.29 1.50 -10.98
N GLY A 32 24.83 2.51 -10.29
CA GLY A 32 25.64 2.38 -9.08
C GLY A 32 24.92 1.69 -7.92
N GLY A 33 25.72 1.29 -6.91
CA GLY A 33 25.31 0.52 -5.73
C GLY A 33 24.25 1.15 -4.84
N GLN A 34 23.04 1.31 -5.35
CA GLN A 34 21.82 1.21 -4.57
C GLN A 34 21.53 -0.28 -4.40
N GLU A 35 21.34 -0.71 -3.16
CA GLU A 35 20.61 -1.93 -2.84
C GLU A 35 19.38 -2.00 -3.76
N PRO A 36 19.08 -3.15 -4.41
CA PRO A 36 17.95 -3.24 -5.33
C PRO A 36 16.72 -2.67 -4.64
N GLU A 37 16.07 -1.66 -5.24
CA GLU A 37 14.78 -1.23 -4.74
C GLU A 37 13.87 -2.45 -4.80
N GLU A 38 13.50 -2.93 -3.61
CA GLU A 38 12.67 -4.13 -3.49
C GLU A 38 11.40 -3.89 -4.33
N PRO A 39 11.06 -4.80 -5.25
CA PRO A 39 9.87 -4.65 -6.07
C PRO A 39 8.64 -4.45 -5.16
N GLY A 40 7.67 -3.66 -5.64
CA GLY A 40 6.43 -3.42 -4.90
C GLY A 40 5.70 -4.74 -4.57
N PRO A 41 4.78 -4.74 -3.59
CA PRO A 41 4.05 -5.93 -3.20
C PRO A 41 3.30 -6.53 -4.40
N THR A 42 3.39 -7.85 -4.59
CA THR A 42 2.69 -8.57 -5.66
C THR A 42 1.46 -9.32 -5.16
N GLU A 43 1.38 -9.58 -3.85
CA GLU A 43 0.25 -10.24 -3.18
C GLU A 43 -0.32 -9.34 -2.08
N PRO A 44 -1.64 -9.40 -1.83
CA PRO A 44 -2.25 -8.67 -0.73
C PRO A 44 -1.67 -9.08 0.62
N GLY A 45 -1.39 -8.10 1.47
CA GLY A 45 -1.05 -8.32 2.87
C GLY A 45 -2.29 -8.64 3.71
N THR A 46 -2.06 -8.89 5.00
CA THR A 46 -3.15 -9.19 5.95
C THR A 46 -3.83 -7.94 6.51
N VAL A 47 -3.18 -6.77 6.43
CA VAL A 47 -3.69 -5.51 6.98
C VAL A 47 -4.60 -4.82 5.97
N ARG A 48 -5.77 -4.41 6.44
CA ARG A 48 -6.79 -3.70 5.66
C ARG A 48 -6.90 -2.24 6.06
N ILE A 49 -7.65 -1.47 5.27
CA ILE A 49 -7.76 -0.02 5.51
C ILE A 49 -8.46 0.25 6.85
N HIS A 50 -9.50 -0.51 7.20
CA HIS A 50 -10.15 -0.40 8.51
C HIS A 50 -9.21 -0.74 9.68
N ASP A 51 -8.26 -1.65 9.52
CA ASP A 51 -7.25 -1.93 10.57
C ASP A 51 -6.31 -0.74 10.78
N ILE A 52 -5.96 -0.05 9.68
CA ILE A 52 -5.11 1.15 9.72
C ILE A 52 -5.87 2.32 10.32
N GLN A 53 -7.11 2.56 9.94
CA GLN A 53 -7.91 3.64 10.49
C GLN A 53 -8.23 3.37 11.97
N GLY A 54 -8.66 2.14 12.27
CA GLY A 54 -9.17 1.75 13.57
C GLY A 54 -10.42 2.51 13.96
N THR A 55 -10.84 2.34 15.22
CA THR A 55 -12.09 2.93 15.74
C THR A 55 -11.85 4.16 16.63
N THR A 56 -10.61 4.66 16.64
CA THR A 56 -10.19 5.78 17.47
C THR A 56 -9.66 6.91 16.59
N ARG A 57 -9.47 8.09 17.19
CA ARG A 57 -8.98 9.27 16.46
C ARG A 57 -7.59 9.09 15.87
N VAL A 58 -6.72 8.39 16.58
CA VAL A 58 -5.37 8.04 16.13
C VAL A 58 -5.39 6.59 15.72
N SER A 59 -4.72 6.29 14.61
CA SER A 59 -4.53 4.92 14.14
C SER A 59 -3.94 4.03 15.23
N PRO A 60 -4.45 2.80 15.42
CA PRO A 60 -3.81 1.81 16.27
C PRO A 60 -2.46 1.33 15.71
N LEU A 61 -2.17 1.64 14.44
CA LEU A 61 -0.96 1.29 13.73
C LEU A 61 -0.02 2.49 13.50
N ASP A 62 -0.27 3.65 14.13
CA ASP A 62 0.61 4.83 13.97
C ASP A 62 2.08 4.47 14.23
N GLY A 63 2.95 4.87 13.31
CA GLY A 63 4.37 4.55 13.35
C GLY A 63 4.75 3.16 12.80
N THR A 64 3.80 2.30 12.45
CA THR A 64 4.04 0.93 11.99
C THR A 64 4.13 0.84 10.47
N ALA A 65 5.00 -0.03 9.96
CA ALA A 65 5.07 -0.35 8.54
C ALA A 65 4.03 -1.43 8.17
N VAL A 66 3.31 -1.22 7.09
CA VAL A 66 2.33 -2.16 6.54
C VAL A 66 2.71 -2.52 5.10
N THR A 67 2.38 -3.74 4.70
CA THR A 67 2.76 -4.30 3.41
C THR A 67 1.53 -4.72 2.63
N GLY A 68 1.48 -4.36 1.35
CA GLY A 68 0.50 -4.91 0.40
C GLY A 68 -0.95 -4.59 0.73
N VAL A 69 -1.25 -3.41 1.27
CA VAL A 69 -2.62 -2.98 1.56
C VAL A 69 -3.40 -2.86 0.24
N PRO A 70 -4.46 -3.65 0.02
CA PRO A 70 -5.21 -3.63 -1.23
C PRO A 70 -6.19 -2.46 -1.28
N GLY A 71 -6.39 -1.88 -2.47
CA GLY A 71 -7.45 -0.88 -2.66
C GLY A 71 -7.66 -0.46 -4.10
N ILE A 72 -8.80 0.19 -4.36
CA ILE A 72 -9.10 0.89 -5.61
C ILE A 72 -8.77 2.36 -5.45
N VAL A 73 -7.97 2.91 -6.37
CA VAL A 73 -7.70 4.35 -6.42
C VAL A 73 -8.98 5.10 -6.77
N THR A 74 -9.44 5.99 -5.89
CA THR A 74 -10.68 6.77 -6.09
C THR A 74 -10.41 8.22 -6.49
N GLY A 75 -9.20 8.73 -6.23
CA GLY A 75 -8.82 10.09 -6.59
C GLY A 75 -7.32 10.29 -6.53
N VAL A 76 -6.81 11.23 -7.34
CA VAL A 76 -5.38 11.56 -7.40
C VAL A 76 -5.20 13.05 -7.20
N ARG A 77 -4.26 13.41 -6.32
CA ARG A 77 -3.88 14.79 -6.04
C ARG A 77 -2.45 15.03 -6.50
N THR A 78 -2.32 15.88 -7.51
CA THR A 78 -1.03 16.19 -8.14
C THR A 78 -0.39 17.50 -7.66
N THR A 79 -1.10 18.29 -6.86
CA THR A 79 -0.68 19.60 -6.34
C THR A 79 -0.81 19.70 -4.82
N GLY A 80 0.01 20.52 -4.17
CA GLY A 80 0.07 20.62 -2.71
C GLY A 80 0.62 19.33 -2.09
N SER A 81 -0.06 18.78 -1.07
CA SER A 81 0.23 17.44 -0.55
C SER A 81 -0.12 16.39 -1.60
N ARG A 82 0.88 15.99 -2.40
CA ARG A 82 0.69 15.04 -3.51
C ARG A 82 0.43 13.64 -2.95
N GLY A 83 -0.44 12.92 -3.64
CA GLY A 83 -0.85 11.60 -3.21
C GLY A 83 -2.11 11.14 -3.91
N PHE A 84 -2.71 10.07 -3.42
CA PHE A 84 -3.94 9.52 -3.95
C PHE A 84 -4.76 8.86 -2.85
N TRP A 85 -6.07 8.74 -3.07
CA TRP A 85 -6.96 8.02 -2.17
C TRP A 85 -7.18 6.61 -2.70
N ILE A 86 -7.16 5.64 -1.78
CA ILE A 86 -7.58 4.28 -2.03
C ILE A 86 -8.81 3.96 -1.16
N GLN A 87 -9.70 3.17 -1.72
CA GLN A 87 -10.85 2.60 -1.02
C GLN A 87 -10.68 1.09 -0.93
N ASP A 88 -11.02 0.50 0.21
CA ASP A 88 -10.89 -0.93 0.43
C ASP A 88 -11.79 -1.72 -0.54
N THR A 89 -11.28 -2.85 -1.02
CA THR A 89 -11.99 -3.76 -1.93
C THR A 89 -12.88 -4.77 -1.20
N ALA A 90 -12.68 -4.96 0.11
CA ALA A 90 -13.55 -5.76 0.96
C ALA A 90 -13.76 -5.01 2.29
N PRO A 91 -14.63 -3.98 2.28
CA PRO A 91 -14.90 -3.16 3.45
C PRO A 91 -15.53 -3.99 4.58
N ASP A 92 -15.32 -3.56 5.82
CA ASP A 92 -16.08 -4.06 6.96
C ASP A 92 -17.47 -3.38 7.05
N ASP A 93 -18.29 -3.83 8.00
CA ASP A 93 -19.61 -3.28 8.29
C ASP A 93 -19.62 -2.36 9.54
N ASP A 94 -18.45 -1.95 10.04
CA ASP A 94 -18.33 -1.10 11.23
C ASP A 94 -18.33 0.38 10.86
N ALA A 95 -19.46 1.06 11.08
CA ALA A 95 -19.58 2.50 10.80
C ALA A 95 -18.59 3.40 11.58
N ARG A 96 -17.83 2.85 12.54
CA ARG A 96 -16.80 3.58 13.30
C ARG A 96 -15.42 3.52 12.65
N THR A 97 -15.19 2.66 11.67
CA THR A 97 -13.96 2.58 10.88
C THR A 97 -14.17 3.29 9.54
N SER A 98 -13.07 3.64 8.88
CA SER A 98 -13.09 4.18 7.52
C SER A 98 -12.49 3.16 6.57
N GLU A 99 -13.08 3.09 5.39
CA GLU A 99 -12.65 2.23 4.29
C GLU A 99 -11.83 2.99 3.25
N GLY A 100 -11.64 4.31 3.46
CA GLY A 100 -10.78 5.17 2.65
C GLY A 100 -9.47 5.51 3.36
N LEU A 101 -8.38 5.57 2.61
CA LEU A 101 -7.05 5.96 3.11
C LEU A 101 -6.32 6.85 2.10
N PHE A 102 -5.63 7.87 2.60
CA PHE A 102 -4.76 8.71 1.78
C PHE A 102 -3.33 8.16 1.76
N VAL A 103 -2.76 8.05 0.56
CA VAL A 103 -1.39 7.62 0.33
C VAL A 103 -0.58 8.84 -0.08
N TYR A 104 0.28 9.33 0.82
CA TYR A 104 1.08 10.52 0.63
C TYR A 104 2.40 10.21 -0.09
N THR A 105 2.62 10.85 -1.24
CA THR A 105 3.80 10.61 -2.09
C THR A 105 4.86 11.71 -1.96
N GLY A 106 4.70 12.65 -1.04
CA GLY A 106 5.66 13.75 -0.86
C GLY A 106 5.71 14.67 -2.07
N SER A 107 6.91 14.86 -2.61
CA SER A 107 7.15 15.64 -3.84
C SER A 107 6.96 14.81 -5.11
N ALA A 108 6.91 13.47 -5.02
CA ALA A 108 6.75 12.61 -6.19
C ALA A 108 5.33 12.72 -6.76
N ALA A 109 5.22 12.74 -8.08
CA ALA A 109 3.93 12.68 -8.76
C ALA A 109 3.36 11.25 -8.61
N PRO A 110 2.10 11.09 -8.18
CA PRO A 110 1.47 9.78 -8.17
C PRO A 110 1.42 9.18 -9.58
N ALA A 111 1.94 7.97 -9.74
CA ALA A 111 1.95 7.22 -10.99
C ALA A 111 0.75 6.26 -11.12
N VAL A 112 -0.42 6.68 -10.61
CA VAL A 112 -1.68 5.92 -10.60
C VAL A 112 -2.82 6.77 -11.16
N LYS A 113 -3.92 6.14 -11.54
CA LYS A 113 -5.17 6.80 -11.97
C LYS A 113 -6.36 6.23 -11.21
N ALA A 114 -7.45 7.01 -11.15
CA ALA A 114 -8.70 6.51 -10.61
C ALA A 114 -9.15 5.23 -11.35
N GLY A 115 -9.65 4.26 -10.61
CA GLY A 115 -10.00 2.92 -11.12
C GLY A 115 -8.81 1.96 -11.23
N ASP A 116 -7.60 2.34 -10.82
CA ASP A 116 -6.51 1.38 -10.64
C ASP A 116 -6.74 0.53 -9.38
N SER A 117 -6.59 -0.79 -9.52
CA SER A 117 -6.45 -1.70 -8.38
C SER A 117 -4.99 -1.75 -8.00
N VAL A 118 -4.69 -1.45 -6.74
CA VAL A 118 -3.32 -1.31 -6.24
C VAL A 118 -3.07 -2.13 -4.99
N LEU A 119 -1.79 -2.46 -4.80
CA LEU A 119 -1.23 -2.87 -3.52
C LEU A 119 -0.26 -1.80 -3.06
N VAL A 120 -0.44 -1.32 -1.83
CA VAL A 120 0.37 -0.24 -1.26
C VAL A 120 1.06 -0.71 0.01
N SER A 121 2.39 -0.65 0.03
CA SER A 121 3.18 -0.76 1.25
C SER A 121 3.65 0.62 1.69
N GLY A 122 3.79 0.85 2.99
CA GLY A 122 4.25 2.14 3.51
C GLY A 122 4.22 2.19 5.03
N LYS A 123 4.56 3.35 5.58
CA LYS A 123 4.47 3.61 7.02
C LYS A 123 3.20 4.38 7.35
N VAL A 124 2.40 3.85 8.28
CA VAL A 124 1.23 4.54 8.82
C VAL A 124 1.71 5.74 9.65
N ALA A 125 1.09 6.89 9.41
CA ALA A 125 1.41 8.13 10.09
C ALA A 125 0.16 8.99 10.30
N GLU A 126 0.13 9.72 11.41
CA GLU A 126 -0.83 10.79 11.66
C GLU A 126 -0.34 12.14 11.12
N TYR A 127 -1.15 12.78 10.28
CA TYR A 127 -0.89 14.13 9.77
C TYR A 127 -1.78 15.18 10.43
N TYR A 128 -1.17 16.25 10.92
CA TYR A 128 -1.88 17.38 11.54
C TYR A 128 -1.83 18.59 10.61
N PRO A 129 -2.95 18.97 9.95
CA PRO A 129 -2.97 20.09 9.00
C PRO A 129 -2.76 21.47 9.64
N GLY A 130 -2.85 21.57 10.97
CA GLY A 130 -2.57 22.78 11.73
C GLY A 130 -2.49 22.54 13.24
N THR A 131 -2.10 23.57 13.99
CA THR A 131 -2.05 23.51 15.45
C THR A 131 -3.45 23.31 16.03
N GLY A 132 -3.61 22.35 16.95
CA GLY A 132 -4.91 22.03 17.56
C GLY A 132 -5.93 21.37 16.65
N THR A 133 -5.55 21.00 15.42
CA THR A 133 -6.42 20.26 14.50
C THR A 133 -6.45 18.77 14.81
N GLN A 134 -7.49 18.10 14.33
CA GLN A 134 -7.58 16.65 14.35
C GLN A 134 -6.59 16.05 13.36
N SER A 135 -5.98 14.91 13.72
CA SER A 135 -5.10 14.19 12.82
C SER A 135 -5.89 13.52 11.69
N ILE A 136 -5.16 13.24 10.61
CA ILE A 136 -5.60 12.44 9.47
C ILE A 136 -4.60 11.31 9.31
N THR A 137 -5.06 10.06 9.42
CA THR A 137 -4.25 8.88 9.15
C THR A 137 -3.93 8.78 7.66
N GLN A 138 -2.66 8.50 7.34
CA GLN A 138 -2.18 8.34 5.98
C GLN A 138 -1.03 7.32 5.90
N LEU A 139 -0.76 6.81 4.70
CA LEU A 139 0.48 6.10 4.41
C LEU A 139 1.54 7.06 3.88
N THR A 140 2.76 6.88 4.35
CA THR A 140 3.95 7.65 3.94
C THR A 140 5.03 6.73 3.39
N ALA A 141 5.95 7.30 2.61
CA ALA A 141 6.99 6.56 1.87
C ALA A 141 6.43 5.34 1.10
N PRO A 142 5.40 5.53 0.26
CA PRO A 142 4.68 4.41 -0.31
C PRO A 142 5.48 3.69 -1.41
N ARG A 143 5.38 2.36 -1.42
CA ARG A 143 5.70 1.51 -2.57
C ARG A 143 4.39 0.96 -3.12
N THR A 144 4.10 1.23 -4.39
CA THR A 144 2.80 0.92 -5.00
C THR A 144 2.97 0.03 -6.23
N THR A 145 2.19 -1.04 -6.28
CA THR A 145 2.03 -1.90 -7.46
C THR A 145 0.63 -1.72 -8.01
N VAL A 146 0.49 -1.46 -9.31
CA VAL A 146 -0.81 -1.47 -10.01
C VAL A 146 -1.04 -2.88 -10.54
N LEU A 147 -2.12 -3.53 -10.07
CA LEU A 147 -2.51 -4.87 -10.50
C LEU A 147 -3.38 -4.84 -11.75
N SER A 148 -4.28 -3.87 -11.84
CA SER A 148 -5.19 -3.69 -12.98
C SER A 148 -5.68 -2.26 -13.07
N SER A 149 -6.30 -1.91 -14.20
CA SER A 149 -6.73 -0.54 -14.51
C SER A 149 -8.13 -0.49 -15.10
N GLY A 150 -8.83 0.62 -14.90
CA GLY A 150 -10.18 0.83 -15.44
C GLY A 150 -11.27 0.06 -14.69
N ASN A 151 -11.00 -0.34 -13.44
CA ASN A 151 -11.99 -0.96 -12.59
C ASN A 151 -13.10 0.04 -12.22
N ALA A 152 -14.30 -0.47 -11.94
CA ALA A 152 -15.37 0.34 -11.41
C ALA A 152 -14.98 0.95 -10.06
N LEU A 153 -15.35 2.20 -9.83
CA LEU A 153 -15.18 2.82 -8.53
C LEU A 153 -16.21 2.24 -7.54
N PRO A 154 -15.86 2.05 -6.26
CA PRO A 154 -16.82 1.65 -5.24
C PRO A 154 -18.02 2.60 -5.20
N ALA A 155 -19.19 2.04 -4.89
CA ALA A 155 -20.40 2.85 -4.77
C ALA A 155 -20.21 3.89 -3.66
N PRO A 156 -20.65 5.16 -3.89
CA PRO A 156 -20.58 6.17 -2.85
C PRO A 156 -21.50 5.80 -1.68
N VAL A 157 -21.02 6.05 -0.46
CA VAL A 157 -21.86 5.94 0.74
C VAL A 157 -22.80 7.14 0.80
N VAL A 158 -24.11 6.89 0.88
CA VAL A 158 -25.12 7.93 1.02
C VAL A 158 -25.22 8.32 2.50
N LEU A 159 -24.98 9.59 2.79
CA LEU A 159 -25.21 10.15 4.12
C LEU A 159 -26.68 10.61 4.21
N ASP A 160 -27.44 10.01 5.12
CA ASP A 160 -28.78 10.48 5.47
C ASP A 160 -28.76 11.20 6.82
N SER A 161 -29.87 11.85 7.19
CA SER A 161 -29.95 12.65 8.41
C SER A 161 -29.90 11.84 9.72
N ARG A 162 -29.71 10.52 9.67
CA ARG A 162 -29.61 9.63 10.84
C ARG A 162 -28.23 8.99 11.03
N SER A 163 -27.24 9.34 10.20
CA SER A 163 -25.83 8.95 10.40
C SER A 163 -25.20 9.66 11.59
#